data_AF-A0A6N7H028-F1
#
_entry.id   AF-A0A6N7H028-F1
#
_cell.length_a   1.000
_cell.length_b   1.000
_cell.length_c   1.000
_cell.angle_alpha   90.00
_cell.angle_beta   90.00
_cell.angle_gamma   90.00
#
_symmetry.space_group_name_H-M   'P 1'
#
loop_
_entity.id
_entity.type
_entity.pdbx_description
1 polymer ?
#
loop_
_entity_poly.entity_id
_entity_poly.type
_entity_poly.pdbx_seq_one_letter_code
_entity_poly.pdbx_strand_id
1 'polypeptide(L)' 'VGDAMGRNPVPVVIPCHRVLAAGGKLGGFSAHGGAATKAKLLALEGVHLDGGAPRLPGL' A
#
# COMPACT_ATOMS: atom_id res chain seq x y z
N VAL A 1 -12.18 -3.38 -7.54
CA VAL A 1 -10.73 -3.02 -7.58
C VAL A 1 -9.92 -3.79 -6.54
N GLY A 2 -10.34 -3.82 -5.26
CA GLY A 2 -9.61 -4.54 -4.20
C GLY A 2 -9.28 -6.00 -4.52
N ASP A 3 -10.25 -6.78 -5.00
CA ASP A 3 -10.03 -8.18 -5.38
C ASP A 3 -9.00 -8.36 -6.51
N ALA A 4 -9.01 -7.47 -7.51
CA ALA A 4 -8.03 -7.50 -8.59
C ALA A 4 -6.62 -7.20 -8.07
N MET A 5 -6.49 -6.25 -7.14
CA MET A 5 -5.22 -5.93 -6.48
C MET A 5 -4.73 -7.06 -5.57
N GLY A 6 -5.65 -7.78 -4.91
CA GLY A 6 -5.34 -8.94 -4.07
C GLY A 6 -4.90 -10.18 -4.85
N ARG A 7 -5.23 -10.27 -6.13
CA ARG A 7 -4.82 -11.35 -7.05
C ARG A 7 -3.62 -11.02 -7.91
N ASN A 8 -2.93 -9.90 -7.63
CA ASN A 8 -1.78 -9.48 -8.42
C ASN A 8 -0.61 -10.47 -8.27
N PRO A 9 -0.18 -11.16 -9.36
CA PRO A 9 0.90 -12.13 -9.32
C PRO A 9 2.29 -11.51 -9.18
N VAL A 10 2.43 -10.20 -9.46
CA VAL A 10 3.71 -9.46 -9.40
C VAL A 10 3.57 -8.14 -8.62
N PRO A 11 3.37 -8.18 -7.29
CA PRO A 11 3.00 -7.04 -6.43
C PRO A 11 3.99 -5.88 -6.32
N VAL A 12 5.21 -6.05 -6.82
CA VAL A 12 6.24 -4.99 -6.84
C VAL A 12 6.28 -4.29 -8.21
N VAL A 13 6.21 -5.06 -9.30
CA VAL A 13 6.24 -4.51 -10.67
C VAL A 13 4.92 -3.82 -11.01
N ILE A 14 3.80 -4.45 -10.67
CA ILE A 14 2.47 -3.83 -10.71
C ILE A 14 2.26 -3.20 -9.32
N PRO A 15 2.30 -1.85 -9.19
CA PRO A 15 2.43 -1.17 -7.89
C PRO A 15 1.09 -1.10 -7.14
N CYS A 16 0.48 -2.26 -6.86
CA CYS A 16 -0.79 -2.33 -6.15
C CYS A 16 -0.67 -1.90 -4.67
N HIS A 17 0.55 -1.77 -4.14
CA HIS A 17 0.81 -1.20 -2.81
C HIS A 17 0.48 0.29 -2.73
N ARG A 18 0.44 1.02 -3.86
CA ARG A 18 0.10 2.45 -3.91
C ARG A 18 -1.40 2.75 -3.77
N VAL A 19 -2.26 1.74 -3.93
CA VAL A 19 -3.71 1.90 -3.83
C VAL A 19 -4.14 1.73 -2.37
N LEU A 20 -4.71 2.77 -1.75
CA LEU A 20 -5.21 2.72 -0.38
C LEU A 20 -6.70 2.39 -0.33
N ALA A 21 -7.15 1.93 0.84
CA ALA A 21 -8.58 1.78 1.11
C ALA A 21 -9.23 3.16 1.33
N ALA A 22 -10.56 3.18 1.39
CA ALA A 22 -11.31 4.41 1.68
C ALA A 22 -10.83 5.07 2.98
N GLY A 23 -10.71 6.41 2.94
CA GLY A 23 -10.19 7.19 4.06
C GLY A 23 -8.68 7.06 4.29
N GLY A 24 -7.91 6.66 3.26
CA GLY A 24 -6.43 6.61 3.30
C GLY A 24 -5.83 5.39 4.01
N LYS A 25 -6.67 4.46 4.49
CA LYS A 25 -6.24 3.32 5.30
C LYS A 25 -5.48 2.28 4.47
N LEU A 26 -4.66 1.47 5.15
CA LEU A 26 -4.10 0.26 4.53
C LEU A 26 -5.22 -0.71 4.19
N GLY A 27 -5.37 -1.01 2.91
CA GLY A 27 -6.09 -2.19 2.44
C GLY A 27 -5.21 -3.44 2.45
N GLY A 28 -5.80 -4.58 2.07
CA GLY A 28 -5.06 -5.83 1.86
C GLY A 28 -3.96 -5.72 0.79
N PHE A 29 -3.07 -6.71 0.78
CA PHE A 29 -1.94 -6.79 -0.15
C PHE A 29 -1.63 -8.25 -0.47
N SER A 30 -1.30 -8.54 -1.74
CA SER A 30 -1.15 -9.91 -2.24
C SER A 30 0.18 -10.56 -1.90
N ALA A 31 1.22 -9.79 -1.58
CA ALA A 31 2.53 -10.33 -1.23
C ALA A 31 2.54 -10.95 0.18
N HIS A 32 3.51 -11.85 0.42
CA HIS A 32 3.79 -12.37 1.74
C HIS A 32 3.99 -11.23 2.75
N GLY A 33 3.38 -11.35 3.93
CA GLY A 33 3.35 -10.29 4.95
C GLY A 33 2.24 -9.25 4.76
N GLY A 34 1.43 -9.35 3.71
CA GLY A 34 0.17 -8.62 3.55
C GLY A 34 0.31 -7.10 3.73
N ALA A 35 -0.59 -6.51 4.51
CA ALA A 35 -0.63 -5.06 4.73
C ALA A 35 0.68 -4.49 5.34
N ALA A 36 1.44 -5.30 6.09
CA ALA A 36 2.73 -4.86 6.62
C ALA A 36 3.79 -4.68 5.52
N THR A 37 3.81 -5.57 4.52
CA THR A 37 4.68 -5.44 3.36
C THR A 37 4.30 -4.22 2.51
N LYS A 38 3.00 -3.97 2.35
CA LYS A 38 2.49 -2.76 1.71
C LYS A 38 2.95 -1.48 2.42
N ALA A 39 2.85 -1.44 3.75
CA ALA A 39 3.33 -0.31 4.54
C ALA A 39 4.84 -0.07 4.37
N LYS A 40 5.65 -1.15 4.33
CA LYS A 40 7.09 -1.05 4.10
C LYS A 40 7.41 -0.51 2.70
N LEU A 41 6.72 -0.99 1.66
CA LEU A 41 6.91 -0.49 0.29
C LEU A 41 6.54 0.99 0.17
N LEU A 42 5.44 1.40 0.80
CA LEU A 42 5.05 2.81 0.88
C LEU A 42 6.12 3.66 1.60
N ALA A 43 6.65 3.17 2.73
CA ALA A 43 7.71 3.86 3.46
C ALA A 43 9.01 3.99 2.65
N LEU A 44 9.37 2.97 1.86
CA LEU A 44 10.51 3.04 0.93
C LEU A 44 10.31 4.08 -0.18
N GLU A 45 9.06 4.35 -0.55
CA GLU A 45 8.68 5.45 -1.45
C GLU A 45 8.56 6.81 -0.73
N GLY A 46 8.82 6.86 0.57
CA GLY A 46 8.69 8.05 1.42
C GLY A 46 7.28 8.30 1.96
N VAL A 47 6.31 7.43 1.70
CA VAL A 47 4.94 7.59 2.20
C VAL A 47 4.82 7.02 3.61
N HIS A 48 4.49 7.88 4.58
CA HIS A 48 4.26 7.49 5.97
C HIS A 48 2.77 7.51 6.28
N LEU A 49 2.25 6.53 7.02
CA LEU A 49 0.82 6.42 7.30
C LEU A 49 0.55 6.83 8.75
N ASP A 50 0.22 8.10 8.97
CA ASP A 50 -0.08 8.63 10.30
C ASP A 50 -1.59 8.70 10.50
N GLY A 51 -2.13 7.94 11.46
CA GLY A 51 -3.57 7.94 11.75
C GLY A 51 -4.46 7.44 10.59
N GLY A 52 -3.87 6.77 9.59
CA GLY A 52 -4.56 6.30 8.39
C GLY A 52 -4.56 7.30 7.22
N ALA A 53 -3.81 8.40 7.29
CA ALA A 53 -3.60 9.28 6.16
C ALA A 53 -2.14 9.19 5.66
N PRO A 54 -1.89 9.10 4.33
CA PRO A 54 -0.55 9.17 3.78
C PRO A 54 0.04 10.58 3.93
N ARG A 55 1.21 10.68 4.54
CA ARG A 55 2.07 11.86 4.56
C ARG A 55 3.23 11.64 3.58
N LEU A 56 3.44 12.62 2.72
CA LEU A 56 4.58 12.67 1.82
C LEU A 56 5.59 13.67 2.42
N PRO A 57 6.90 13.38 2.44
CA PRO A 57 7.88 14.35 2.90
C PRO A 57 7.84 15.60 2.01
N GLY A 58 7.53 16.75 2.61
CA GLY A 58 7.51 18.05 1.94
C GLY A 58 6.15 18.54 1.46
N LEU A 59 5.05 17.85 1.77
CA LEU A 59 3.66 18.29 1.54
C LEU A 59 2.85 18.27 2.84
#